data_AF-D3B815-F1
#
_entry.id   AF-D3B815-F1
#
_cell.length_a   1.000
_cell.length_b   1.000
_cell.length_c   1.000
_cell.angle_alpha   90.00
_cell.angle_beta   90.00
_cell.angle_gamma   90.00
#
_symmetry.space_group_name_H-M   'P 1'
#
loop_
_entity.id
_entity.type
_entity.pdbx_description
1 polymer ?
#
loop_
_entity_poly.entity_id
_entity_poly.type
_entity_poly.pdbx_seq_one_letter_code
_entity_poly.pdbx_strand_id
1 'polypeptide(L)'
;MSEKGKLRLANDLTHLELSVTPLIPEGIKEVGISYQWLRTFRHFIFKDLTGVASLKTLPELNSLPLIIISHVLIGKGPKDMIFPNQLTNWSYQKYVQWLDEHSDTESLQLIKMSLDSYAKTINKKGEKEFSYLYPLLLGILPKSN
;
A
#
# COMPACT_ATOMS: atom_id res chain seq x y z
N MET A 1 -1.57 0.55 -10.77
CA MET A 1 -2.76 -0.31 -11.00
C MET A 1 -3.64 0.36 -12.06
N SER A 2 -4.23 -0.39 -13.01
CA SER A 2 -5.16 0.20 -13.98
C SER A 2 -6.52 0.51 -13.34
N GLU A 3 -7.27 1.48 -13.89
CA GLU A 3 -8.63 1.81 -13.43
C GLU A 3 -9.55 0.58 -13.45
N LYS A 4 -9.49 -0.19 -14.55
CA LYS A 4 -10.24 -1.45 -14.67
C LYS A 4 -9.88 -2.45 -13.58
N GLY A 5 -8.60 -2.55 -13.21
CA GLY A 5 -8.14 -3.41 -12.13
C GLY A 5 -8.67 -2.97 -10.76
N LYS A 6 -8.66 -1.67 -10.47
CA LYS A 6 -9.23 -1.12 -9.23
C LYS A 6 -10.74 -1.37 -9.13
N LEU A 7 -11.48 -1.15 -10.22
CA LEU A 7 -12.93 -1.40 -10.27
C LEU A 7 -13.25 -2.89 -10.06
N ARG A 8 -12.50 -3.77 -10.72
CA ARG A 8 -12.67 -5.22 -10.52
C ARG A 8 -12.42 -5.60 -9.06
N LEU A 9 -11.32 -5.14 -8.47
CA LEU A 9 -11.00 -5.40 -7.07
C LEU A 9 -12.10 -4.88 -6.12
N ALA A 10 -12.62 -3.69 -6.35
CA ALA A 10 -13.70 -3.13 -5.55
C ALA A 10 -15.00 -3.93 -5.64
N ASN A 11 -15.31 -4.45 -6.82
CA ASN A 11 -16.44 -5.36 -7.03
C ASN A 11 -16.21 -6.68 -6.29
N ASP A 12 -15.03 -7.27 -6.44
CA ASP A 12 -14.67 -8.53 -5.77
C ASP A 12 -14.78 -8.40 -4.24
N LEU A 13 -14.33 -7.28 -3.67
CA LEU A 13 -14.48 -6.96 -2.25
C LEU A 13 -15.95 -6.83 -1.83
N THR A 14 -16.80 -6.24 -2.68
CA THR A 14 -18.24 -6.13 -2.42
C THR A 14 -18.90 -7.50 -2.41
N HIS A 15 -18.58 -8.34 -3.40
CA HIS A 15 -19.11 -9.69 -3.49
C HIS A 15 -18.67 -10.55 -2.31
N LEU A 16 -17.40 -10.42 -1.89
CA LEU A 16 -16.90 -11.09 -0.70
C LEU A 16 -17.68 -10.67 0.55
N GLU A 17 -17.86 -9.37 0.76
CA GLU A 17 -18.63 -8.83 1.90
C GLU A 17 -20.07 -9.37 1.91
N LEU A 18 -20.76 -9.35 0.77
CA LEU A 18 -22.13 -9.87 0.64
C LEU A 18 -22.20 -11.38 0.87
N SER A 19 -21.19 -12.14 0.44
CA SER A 19 -21.17 -13.60 0.57
C SER A 19 -20.86 -14.04 2.00
N VAL A 20 -20.05 -13.27 2.73
CA VAL A 20 -19.64 -13.58 4.10
C VAL A 20 -20.67 -13.07 5.13
N THR A 21 -21.42 -12.01 4.82
CA THR A 21 -22.42 -11.43 5.75
C THR A 21 -23.39 -12.46 6.33
N PRO A 22 -24.01 -13.38 5.54
CA PRO A 22 -24.92 -14.39 6.07
C PRO A 22 -24.27 -15.43 6.98
N LEU A 23 -22.93 -15.59 6.90
CA LEU A 23 -22.17 -16.54 7.71
C LEU A 23 -21.84 -15.99 9.11
N ILE A 24 -22.15 -14.72 9.37
CA ILE A 24 -21.85 -14.04 10.64
C ILE A 24 -23.18 -13.61 11.27
N PRO A 25 -23.79 -14.46 12.11
CA PRO A 25 -25.10 -14.20 12.71
C PRO A 25 -25.15 -12.93 13.56
N GLU A 26 -24.02 -12.60 14.19
CA GLU A 26 -23.85 -11.42 15.07
C GLU A 26 -23.71 -10.11 14.26
N GLY A 27 -23.55 -10.22 12.93
CA GLY A 27 -23.37 -9.12 12.01
C GLY A 27 -21.91 -8.93 11.59
N ILE A 28 -21.69 -8.62 10.31
CA ILE A 28 -20.34 -8.50 9.73
C ILE A 28 -19.43 -7.45 10.40
N LYS A 29 -20.02 -6.50 11.13
CA LYS A 29 -19.29 -5.50 11.90
C LYS A 29 -18.53 -6.10 13.08
N GLU A 30 -19.00 -7.24 13.62
CA GLU A 30 -18.38 -7.93 14.75
C GLU A 30 -17.06 -8.63 14.39
N VAL A 31 -16.75 -8.76 13.09
CA VAL A 31 -15.40 -9.15 12.60
C VAL A 31 -14.33 -8.15 13.05
N GLY A 32 -14.73 -6.92 13.39
CA GLY A 32 -13.85 -5.93 13.98
C GLY A 32 -12.87 -5.35 12.98
N ILE A 33 -11.59 -5.28 13.38
CA ILE A 33 -10.56 -4.49 12.68
C ILE A 33 -10.31 -4.96 11.25
N SER A 34 -10.35 -6.26 10.99
CA SER A 34 -10.13 -6.83 9.65
C SER A 34 -11.21 -6.37 8.65
N TYR A 35 -12.45 -6.26 9.10
CA TYR A 35 -13.55 -5.73 8.29
C TYR A 35 -13.41 -4.22 8.06
N GLN A 36 -12.98 -3.47 9.09
CA GLN A 36 -12.69 -2.04 8.95
C GLN A 36 -11.55 -1.78 7.96
N TRP A 37 -10.50 -2.61 7.97
CA TRP A 37 -9.42 -2.54 6.98
C TRP A 37 -9.94 -2.78 5.57
N LEU A 38 -10.78 -3.81 5.36
CA LEU A 38 -11.37 -4.10 4.07
C LEU A 38 -12.16 -2.89 3.52
N ARG A 39 -13.01 -2.29 4.36
CA ARG A 39 -13.79 -1.11 4.00
C ARG A 39 -12.88 0.08 3.70
N THR A 40 -11.94 0.39 4.58
CA THR A 40 -11.05 1.55 4.41
C THR A 40 -10.19 1.39 3.16
N PHE A 41 -9.65 0.21 2.93
CA PHE A 41 -8.86 -0.12 1.74
C PHE A 41 -9.65 0.09 0.45
N ARG A 42 -10.92 -0.38 0.41
CA ARG A 42 -11.80 -0.20 -0.75
C ARG A 42 -11.98 1.26 -1.13
N HIS A 43 -12.09 2.18 -0.16
CA HIS A 43 -12.16 3.62 -0.45
C HIS A 43 -10.79 4.18 -0.83
N PHE A 44 -9.75 3.76 -0.12
CA PHE A 44 -8.39 4.28 -0.28
C PHE A 44 -7.80 4.04 -1.68
N ILE A 45 -8.08 2.89 -2.32
CA ILE A 45 -7.57 2.61 -3.67
C ILE A 45 -8.04 3.64 -4.72
N PHE A 46 -9.22 4.24 -4.53
CA PHE A 46 -9.76 5.28 -5.42
C PHE A 46 -9.40 6.69 -5.00
N LYS A 47 -8.87 6.89 -3.79
CA LYS A 47 -8.49 8.21 -3.30
C LYS A 47 -7.44 8.84 -4.21
N ASP A 48 -7.73 10.05 -4.63
CA ASP A 48 -6.75 10.90 -5.29
C ASP A 48 -5.86 11.56 -4.24
N LEU A 49 -4.56 11.54 -4.49
CA LEU A 49 -3.54 12.06 -3.59
C LEU A 49 -2.79 13.24 -4.22
N THR A 50 -3.19 13.72 -5.40
CA THR A 50 -2.64 14.95 -5.97
C THR A 50 -2.93 16.12 -5.05
N GLY A 51 -1.89 16.92 -4.76
CA GLY A 51 -2.02 18.09 -3.88
C GLY A 51 -2.06 17.78 -2.37
N VAL A 52 -1.98 16.51 -1.97
CA VAL A 52 -1.82 16.15 -0.55
C VAL A 52 -0.42 16.57 -0.10
N ALA A 53 -0.34 17.45 0.90
CA ALA A 53 0.93 17.92 1.45
C ALA A 53 1.60 16.91 2.40
N SER A 54 0.79 16.11 3.12
CA SER A 54 1.28 15.11 4.06
C SER A 54 0.25 13.99 4.21
N LEU A 55 0.72 12.75 4.22
CA LEU A 55 -0.14 11.59 4.49
C LEU A 55 -0.48 11.45 5.98
N LYS A 56 0.23 12.14 6.88
CA LYS A 56 -0.02 12.08 8.33
C LYS A 56 -1.36 12.69 8.74
N THR A 57 -1.93 13.55 7.90
CA THR A 57 -3.25 14.15 8.13
C THR A 57 -4.39 13.26 7.63
N LEU A 58 -4.08 12.16 6.94
CA LEU A 58 -5.09 11.27 6.40
C LEU A 58 -5.60 10.31 7.48
N PRO A 59 -6.93 10.20 7.69
CA PRO A 59 -7.50 9.28 8.67
C PRO A 59 -7.17 7.81 8.35
N GLU A 60 -6.92 7.50 7.06
CA GLU A 60 -6.56 6.16 6.62
C GLU A 60 -5.21 5.69 7.19
N LEU A 61 -4.30 6.60 7.55
CA LEU A 61 -3.00 6.24 8.14
C LEU A 61 -3.16 5.52 9.49
N ASN A 62 -4.20 5.87 10.25
CA ASN A 62 -4.51 5.23 11.53
C ASN A 62 -5.45 4.03 11.37
N SER A 63 -6.05 3.85 10.19
CA SER A 63 -7.11 2.88 9.94
C SER A 63 -6.65 1.70 9.07
N LEU A 64 -5.46 1.76 8.48
CA LEU A 64 -4.88 0.71 7.65
C LEU A 64 -3.44 0.41 8.07
N PRO A 65 -2.97 -0.84 7.92
CA PRO A 65 -1.56 -1.16 8.08
C PRO A 65 -0.70 -0.33 7.12
N LEU A 66 0.41 0.21 7.63
CA LEU A 66 1.29 1.09 6.87
C LEU A 66 1.90 0.39 5.64
N ILE A 67 2.10 -0.92 5.72
CA ILE A 67 2.57 -1.74 4.60
C ILE A 67 1.57 -1.71 3.44
N ILE A 68 0.26 -1.78 3.71
CA ILE A 68 -0.79 -1.76 2.69
C ILE A 68 -0.85 -0.38 2.03
N ILE A 69 -0.80 0.69 2.83
CA ILE A 69 -0.76 2.06 2.34
C ILE A 69 0.44 2.25 1.41
N SER A 70 1.62 1.79 1.83
CA SER A 70 2.85 1.90 1.05
C SER A 70 2.75 1.19 -0.31
N HIS A 71 2.18 -0.01 -0.35
CA HIS A 71 1.97 -0.74 -1.61
C HIS A 71 1.01 -0.03 -2.57
N VAL A 72 -0.09 0.53 -2.06
CA VAL A 72 -1.04 1.27 -2.89
C VAL A 72 -0.37 2.50 -3.51
N LEU A 73 0.45 3.21 -2.72
CA LEU A 73 1.18 4.39 -3.18
C LEU A 73 2.24 4.04 -4.23
N ILE A 74 3.04 2.99 -4.01
CA ILE A 74 3.98 2.48 -5.02
C ILE A 74 3.24 2.11 -6.30
N GLY A 75 2.08 1.44 -6.18
CA GLY A 75 1.24 1.09 -7.33
C GLY A 75 0.59 2.26 -8.07
N LYS A 76 0.52 3.45 -7.45
CA LYS A 76 0.12 4.73 -8.08
C LYS A 76 1.32 5.51 -8.63
N GLY A 77 2.54 5.15 -8.23
CA GLY A 77 3.78 5.78 -8.65
C GLY A 77 4.20 5.48 -10.09
N PRO A 78 5.30 6.10 -10.54
CA PRO A 78 5.88 5.82 -11.85
C PRO A 78 6.44 4.40 -11.93
N LYS A 79 6.65 3.88 -13.15
CA LYS A 79 7.15 2.51 -13.36
C LYS A 79 8.52 2.24 -12.75
N ASP A 80 9.35 3.28 -12.58
CA ASP A 80 10.65 3.19 -11.94
C ASP A 80 10.54 2.97 -10.41
N MET A 81 9.39 3.29 -9.81
CA MET A 81 9.09 2.99 -8.42
C MET A 81 8.62 1.55 -8.32
N ILE A 82 9.60 0.64 -8.26
CA ILE A 82 9.35 -0.80 -8.23
C ILE A 82 8.83 -1.25 -6.86
N PHE A 83 8.18 -2.41 -6.83
CA PHE A 83 7.74 -3.04 -5.59
C PHE A 83 8.89 -3.79 -4.89
N PRO A 84 8.81 -3.98 -3.56
CA PRO A 84 9.78 -4.76 -2.78
C PRO A 84 10.14 -6.13 -3.36
N ASN A 85 9.13 -6.87 -3.81
CA ASN A 85 9.33 -8.21 -4.40
C ASN A 85 10.10 -8.16 -5.72
N GLN A 86 9.98 -7.06 -6.49
CA GLN A 86 10.75 -6.87 -7.72
C GLN A 86 12.20 -6.51 -7.40
N LEU A 87 12.44 -5.70 -6.36
CA LEU A 87 13.79 -5.36 -5.90
C LEU A 87 14.57 -6.60 -5.44
N THR A 88 13.91 -7.49 -4.70
CA THR A 88 14.53 -8.73 -4.17
C THR A 88 14.49 -9.90 -5.16
N ASN A 89 13.84 -9.72 -6.31
CA ASN A 89 13.56 -10.77 -7.29
C ASN A 89 12.82 -11.98 -6.67
N TRP A 90 11.89 -11.70 -5.75
CA TRP A 90 11.04 -12.72 -5.14
C TRP A 90 9.72 -12.87 -5.90
N SER A 91 9.20 -14.10 -5.93
CA SER A 91 7.81 -14.32 -6.32
C SER A 91 6.87 -13.65 -5.31
N TYR A 92 5.63 -13.37 -5.74
CA TYR A 92 4.62 -12.84 -4.82
C TYR A 92 4.39 -13.75 -3.61
N GLN A 93 4.37 -15.07 -3.82
CA GLN A 93 4.22 -16.05 -2.73
C GLN A 93 5.35 -15.96 -1.71
N LYS A 94 6.60 -15.92 -2.19
CA LYS A 94 7.77 -15.79 -1.31
C LYS A 94 7.75 -14.46 -0.57
N TYR A 95 7.32 -13.38 -1.23
CA TYR A 95 7.22 -12.07 -0.60
C TYR A 95 6.15 -12.04 0.50
N VAL A 96 4.96 -12.58 0.25
CA VAL A 96 3.90 -12.66 1.27
C VAL A 96 4.34 -13.54 2.44
N GLN A 97 4.92 -14.72 2.17
CA GLN A 97 5.47 -15.57 3.21
C GLN A 97 6.52 -14.84 4.05
N TRP A 98 7.43 -14.10 3.39
CA TRP A 98 8.43 -13.31 4.10
C TRP A 98 7.79 -12.22 4.97
N LEU A 99 6.74 -11.54 4.51
CA LEU A 99 5.99 -10.57 5.33
C LEU A 99 5.36 -11.21 6.56
N ASP A 100 4.86 -12.45 6.46
CA ASP A 100 4.26 -13.18 7.58
C ASP A 100 5.32 -13.61 8.61
N GLU A 101 6.56 -13.84 8.17
CA GLU A 101 7.68 -14.29 9.00
C GLU A 101 8.49 -13.15 9.65
N HIS A 102 8.30 -11.90 9.19
CA HIS A 102 9.11 -10.75 9.60
C HIS A 102 8.28 -9.66 10.25
N SER A 103 8.94 -8.82 11.04
CA SER A 103 8.28 -7.71 11.72
C SER A 103 7.79 -6.62 10.77
N ASP A 104 6.83 -5.82 11.23
CA ASP A 104 6.40 -4.61 10.52
C ASP A 104 7.58 -3.67 10.23
N THR A 105 8.54 -3.57 11.14
CA THR A 105 9.72 -2.73 10.95
C THR A 105 10.61 -3.21 9.81
N GLU A 106 10.85 -4.52 9.71
CA GLU A 106 11.63 -5.10 8.60
C GLU A 106 10.89 -4.94 7.27
N SER A 107 9.57 -5.16 7.30
CA SER A 107 8.69 -4.96 6.14
C SER A 107 8.75 -3.53 5.60
N LEU A 108 8.74 -2.53 6.49
CA LEU A 108 8.85 -1.12 6.12
C LEU A 108 10.26 -0.72 5.71
N GLN A 109 11.30 -1.36 6.26
CA GLN A 109 12.67 -1.20 5.78
C GLN A 109 12.80 -1.69 4.33
N LEU A 110 12.16 -2.80 3.97
CA LEU A 110 12.21 -3.29 2.61
C LEU A 110 11.48 -2.35 1.63
N ILE A 111 10.38 -1.74 2.07
CA ILE A 111 9.72 -0.64 1.32
C ILE A 111 10.70 0.52 1.11
N LYS A 112 11.39 0.96 2.17
CA LYS A 112 12.39 2.03 2.11
C LYS A 112 13.50 1.72 1.09
N MET A 113 14.02 0.49 1.10
CA MET A 113 15.03 0.05 0.12
C MET A 113 14.52 0.16 -1.33
N SER A 114 13.22 -0.11 -1.56
CA SER A 114 12.58 0.07 -2.86
C SER A 114 12.56 1.54 -3.29
N LEU A 115 12.27 2.45 -2.36
CA LEU A 115 12.28 3.90 -2.61
C LEU A 115 13.70 4.43 -2.84
N ASP A 116 14.68 3.94 -2.10
CA ASP A 116 16.09 4.31 -2.30
C ASP A 116 16.58 3.86 -3.69
N SER A 117 16.11 2.70 -4.16
CA SER A 117 16.38 2.20 -5.52
C SER A 117 15.77 3.11 -6.60
N TYR A 118 14.52 3.57 -6.38
CA TYR A 118 13.88 4.56 -7.24
C TYR A 118 14.71 5.85 -7.30
N ALA A 119 15.13 6.38 -6.15
CA ALA A 119 15.92 7.61 -6.11
C ALA A 119 17.26 7.48 -6.86
N LYS A 120 17.95 6.36 -6.69
CA LYS A 120 19.18 6.04 -7.46
C LYS A 120 18.91 5.98 -8.95
N THR A 121 17.77 5.45 -9.37
CA THR A 121 17.38 5.34 -10.78
C THR A 121 17.11 6.70 -11.40
N ILE A 122 16.33 7.56 -10.74
CA ILE A 122 16.06 8.93 -11.20
C ILE A 122 17.34 9.76 -11.29
N ASN A 123 18.20 9.68 -10.27
CA ASN A 123 19.49 10.38 -10.25
C ASN A 123 20.39 9.92 -11.42
N LYS A 124 20.44 8.62 -11.72
CA LYS A 124 21.22 8.09 -12.86
C LYS A 124 20.69 8.56 -14.21
N LYS A 125 19.37 8.76 -14.34
CA LYS A 125 18.74 9.28 -15.56
C LYS A 125 18.96 10.79 -15.74
N GLY A 126 19.46 11.49 -14.73
CA GLY A 126 19.63 12.95 -14.75
C GLY A 126 18.30 13.70 -14.67
N GLU A 127 17.22 13.03 -14.29
CA GLU A 127 15.92 13.65 -14.06
C GLU A 127 15.98 14.48 -12.77
N LYS A 128 15.47 15.73 -12.83
CA LYS A 128 15.54 16.68 -11.72
C LYS A 128 14.34 16.64 -10.78
N GLU A 129 13.29 15.92 -11.16
CA GLU A 129 12.02 15.90 -10.42
C GLU A 129 11.64 14.47 -10.03
N PHE A 130 11.44 14.26 -8.73
CA PHE A 130 10.84 13.03 -8.21
C PHE A 130 9.33 13.08 -8.37
N SER A 131 8.70 11.90 -8.43
CA SER A 131 7.25 11.81 -8.28
C SER A 131 6.80 12.44 -6.96
N TYR A 132 5.69 13.19 -6.97
CA TYR A 132 5.10 13.78 -5.76
C TYR A 132 4.78 12.75 -4.67
N LEU A 133 4.62 11.47 -5.04
CA LEU A 133 4.39 10.37 -4.10
C LEU A 133 5.65 9.97 -3.32
N TYR A 134 6.84 10.23 -3.87
CA TYR A 134 8.11 9.88 -3.23
C TYR A 134 8.31 10.57 -1.86
N PRO A 135 8.22 11.91 -1.75
CA PRO A 135 8.34 12.57 -0.44
C PRO A 135 7.19 12.21 0.51
N LEU A 136 6.00 11.92 -0.02
CA LEU A 136 4.85 11.48 0.79
C LEU A 136 5.11 10.12 1.45
N LEU A 137 5.62 9.16 0.67
CA LEU A 137 6.01 7.83 1.15
C LEU A 137 7.13 7.92 2.19
N LEU A 138 8.18 8.70 1.94
CA LEU A 138 9.25 8.90 2.93
C LEU A 138 8.74 9.53 4.23
N GLY A 139 7.73 10.40 4.16
CA GLY A 139 7.16 11.07 5.32
C GLY A 139 6.42 10.15 6.29
N ILE A 140 5.96 8.97 5.84
CA ILE A 140 5.23 8.00 6.66
C ILE A 140 6.07 6.82 7.12
N LEU A 141 7.22 6.57 6.47
CA LEU A 141 8.11 5.49 6.89
C LEU A 141 8.81 5.83 8.21
N PRO A 142 9.05 4.82 9.06
CA PRO A 142 9.82 5.02 10.28
C PRO A 142 11.23 5.53 9.94
N LYS A 143 11.69 6.53 10.69
CA LYS A 143 13.08 6.96 10.60
C LYS A 143 13.96 5.82 11.11
N SER A 144 14.96 5.44 10.33
CA SER A 144 16.03 4.58 10.83
C SER A 144 16.78 5.39 11.89
N ASN A 145 16.71 4.95 13.14
CA ASN A 145 17.60 5.43 14.20
C ASN A 145 19.05 5.06 13.88
#